data_AF-A0A7X8C2J1-F1
#
_entry.id   AF-A0A7X8C2J1-F1
#
_cell.length_a   1.000
_cell.length_b   1.000
_cell.length_c   1.000
_cell.angle_alpha   90.00
_cell.angle_beta   90.00
_cell.angle_gamma   90.00
#
_symmetry.space_group_name_H-M   'P 1'
#
loop_
_entity.id
_entity.type
_entity.pdbx_description
1 polymer ?
#
loop_
_entity_poly.entity_id
_entity_poly.type
_entity_poly.pdbx_seq_one_letter_code
_entity_poly.pdbx_strand_id
1 'polypeptide(L)'
;MQNIAKHQDVAATPTQINGDAQAVNTQDEEYALSKVNGNYKNFWQMLVVMVGFTYFSPSMLAGGQLGLGLNFTNFVIAILLGNLFLAAYTGVLAHIGQTTRMNFDLLSKKAFGNTGSKLPSLLVGLTQMGWFGVGIAMFAIPVAKLYGINTYLLVLILGAMMTLTSVKGIKALSVFGSIAVPLITVLGFYSMYRSI
;
A
#
# COMPACT_ATOMS: atom_id res chain seq x y z
N MET A 1 47.96 10.69 57.25
CA MET A 1 46.57 10.23 57.41
C MET A 1 46.07 9.83 56.01
N GLN A 2 46.50 8.69 55.46
CA GLN A 2 45.95 7.32 55.63
C GLN A 2 44.51 7.14 55.13
N ASN A 3 44.41 6.57 53.93
CA ASN A 3 43.48 5.51 53.44
C ASN A 3 43.48 5.60 51.91
N ILE A 4 44.27 4.87 51.11
CA ILE A 4 44.66 3.45 51.03
C ILE A 4 43.49 2.47 50.83
N ALA A 5 43.36 2.03 49.56
CA ALA A 5 43.06 0.70 49.02
C ALA A 5 41.64 0.11 49.07
N LYS A 6 41.09 -0.16 47.87
CA LYS A 6 41.11 -1.47 47.18
C LYS A 6 40.48 -1.31 45.77
N HIS A 7 41.22 -1.55 44.67
CA HIS A 7 41.39 -2.85 43.98
C HIS A 7 40.05 -3.56 43.74
N GLN A 8 39.44 -3.52 42.56
CA GLN A 8 39.79 -4.22 41.31
C GLN A 8 39.76 -5.76 41.44
N ASP A 9 38.96 -6.38 40.56
CA ASP A 9 39.08 -7.72 39.97
C ASP A 9 38.31 -8.95 40.56
N VAL A 10 37.33 -9.39 39.75
CA VAL A 10 37.19 -10.75 39.15
C VAL A 10 36.13 -11.75 39.71
N ALA A 11 35.15 -11.99 38.82
CA ALA A 11 34.44 -13.23 38.46
C ALA A 11 33.34 -13.84 39.35
N ALA A 12 32.09 -13.69 38.88
CA ALA A 12 31.19 -14.81 38.55
C ALA A 12 30.06 -14.35 37.59
N THR A 13 30.09 -14.83 36.34
CA THR A 13 29.01 -14.83 35.33
C THR A 13 28.24 -16.17 35.46
N PRO A 14 27.01 -16.42 34.92
CA PRO A 14 25.89 -15.58 34.49
C PRO A 14 24.55 -15.97 35.18
N THR A 15 23.57 -15.06 35.23
CA THR A 15 22.18 -15.45 34.98
C THR A 15 21.58 -14.51 33.95
N GLN A 16 21.64 -14.98 32.71
CA GLN A 16 20.89 -14.47 31.58
C GLN A 16 19.39 -14.67 31.84
N ILE A 17 18.61 -13.60 31.87
CA ILE A 17 17.27 -13.61 31.30
C ILE A 17 17.24 -12.55 30.21
N ASN A 18 17.57 -13.06 29.03
CA ASN A 18 17.42 -12.42 27.74
C ASN A 18 15.95 -12.03 27.51
N GLY A 19 15.76 -10.87 26.86
CA GLY A 19 14.48 -10.30 26.53
C GLY A 19 14.71 -9.04 25.70
N ASP A 20 15.36 -9.23 24.56
CA ASP A 20 15.73 -8.25 23.55
C ASP A 20 14.72 -7.10 23.38
N ALA A 21 15.10 -5.91 23.84
CA ALA A 21 14.65 -4.64 23.28
C ALA A 21 15.89 -3.85 22.86
N GLN A 22 16.72 -4.48 22.02
CA GLN A 22 17.81 -3.79 21.36
C GLN A 22 17.24 -2.76 20.38
N ALA A 23 17.78 -1.55 20.50
CA ALA A 23 17.48 -0.37 19.72
C ALA A 23 17.52 -0.65 18.21
N VAL A 24 16.39 -0.50 17.53
CA VAL A 24 16.36 -0.28 16.09
C VAL A 24 16.45 1.24 15.89
N ASN A 25 17.68 1.76 15.93
CA ASN A 25 18.01 3.07 15.37
C ASN A 25 18.18 2.91 13.86
N THR A 26 17.07 2.80 13.15
CA THR A 26 17.00 3.17 11.73
C THR A 26 16.26 4.48 11.69
N GLN A 27 16.80 5.48 10.99
CA GLN A 27 15.94 6.53 10.45
C GLN A 27 14.80 5.82 9.71
N ASP A 28 13.59 5.82 10.26
CA ASP A 28 12.41 5.27 9.61
C ASP A 28 12.15 6.12 8.35
N GLU A 29 12.78 5.78 7.22
CA GLU A 29 12.57 6.48 5.93
C GLU A 29 11.09 6.46 5.51
N GLU A 30 10.30 5.56 6.10
CA GLU A 30 8.89 5.35 5.83
C GLU A 30 7.95 5.99 6.88
N TYR A 31 8.50 6.60 7.93
CA TYR A 31 7.74 7.21 9.04
C TYR A 31 6.60 6.30 9.55
N ALA A 32 6.90 5.00 9.70
CA ALA A 32 5.92 4.02 10.13
C ALA A 32 5.41 4.30 11.56
N LEU A 33 6.30 4.82 12.43
CA LEU A 33 6.03 5.04 13.85
C LEU A 33 6.27 6.50 14.32
N SER A 34 6.62 7.41 13.42
CA SER A 34 6.92 8.81 13.77
C SER A 34 6.23 9.82 12.84
N LYS A 35 6.05 11.05 13.32
CA LYS A 35 5.50 12.15 12.52
C LYS A 35 6.51 12.54 11.44
N VAL A 36 6.04 12.69 10.19
CA VAL A 36 6.91 13.07 9.05
C VAL A 36 7.64 14.37 9.35
N ASN A 37 8.97 14.30 9.46
CA ASN A 37 9.82 15.46 9.72
C ASN A 37 10.57 15.84 8.43
N GLY A 38 10.07 16.87 7.74
CA GLY A 38 10.81 17.62 6.70
C GLY A 38 10.89 17.02 5.29
N ASN A 39 10.74 15.70 5.08
CA ASN A 39 10.88 15.11 3.75
C ASN A 39 9.51 14.85 3.08
N TYR A 40 8.98 15.85 2.40
CA TYR A 40 7.72 15.74 1.67
C TYR A 40 7.91 14.88 0.42
N LYS A 41 7.10 13.81 0.26
CA LYS A 41 7.08 13.05 -0.99
C LYS A 41 6.65 13.97 -2.14
N ASN A 42 7.37 13.89 -3.25
CA ASN A 42 7.10 14.71 -4.43
C ASN A 42 5.65 14.50 -4.91
N PHE A 43 4.94 15.60 -5.18
CA PHE A 43 3.58 15.57 -5.73
C PHE A 43 3.48 14.63 -6.95
N TRP A 44 4.51 14.66 -7.80
CA TRP A 44 4.65 13.78 -8.96
C TRP A 44 4.67 12.29 -8.61
N GLN A 45 5.41 11.88 -7.58
CA GLN A 45 5.45 10.47 -7.16
C GLN A 45 4.09 10.02 -6.63
N MET A 46 3.41 10.88 -5.87
CA MET A 46 2.06 10.59 -5.38
C MET A 46 1.06 10.44 -6.54
N LEU A 47 1.09 11.37 -7.50
CA LEU A 47 0.20 11.36 -8.67
C LEU A 47 0.39 10.09 -9.49
N VAL A 48 1.64 9.72 -9.78
CA VAL A 48 1.98 8.51 -10.52
C VAL A 48 1.45 7.24 -9.83
N VAL A 49 1.62 7.14 -8.51
CA VAL A 49 1.12 5.99 -7.73
C VAL A 49 -0.40 5.95 -7.71
N MET A 50 -1.08 7.09 -7.52
CA MET A 50 -2.55 7.15 -7.52
C MET A 50 -3.15 6.79 -8.89
N VAL A 51 -2.55 7.29 -9.97
CA VAL A 51 -2.95 6.93 -11.34
C VAL A 51 -2.73 5.44 -11.59
N GLY A 52 -1.60 4.88 -11.14
CA GLY A 52 -1.36 3.43 -11.20
C GLY A 52 -2.42 2.61 -10.46
N PHE A 53 -2.89 3.08 -9.30
CA PHE A 53 -3.99 2.46 -8.56
C PHE A 53 -5.33 2.53 -9.31
N THR A 54 -5.58 3.60 -10.08
CA THR A 54 -6.77 3.70 -10.94
C THR A 54 -6.78 2.65 -12.05
N TYR A 55 -5.62 2.35 -12.65
CA TYR A 55 -5.48 1.34 -13.70
C TYR A 55 -5.47 -0.11 -13.19
N PHE A 56 -5.84 -0.34 -11.94
CA PHE A 56 -5.92 -1.68 -11.38
C PHE A 56 -6.98 -2.52 -12.12
N SER A 57 -6.60 -3.70 -12.60
CA SER A 57 -7.44 -4.54 -13.49
C SER A 57 -8.87 -4.78 -12.99
N PRO A 58 -9.12 -5.03 -11.68
CA PRO A 58 -10.48 -5.12 -11.15
C PRO A 58 -11.31 -3.85 -11.35
N SER A 59 -10.69 -2.68 -11.17
CA SER A 59 -11.35 -1.37 -11.39
C SER A 59 -11.70 -1.18 -12.87
N MET A 60 -10.81 -1.59 -13.78
CA MET A 60 -11.07 -1.54 -15.23
C MET A 60 -12.23 -2.47 -15.63
N LEU A 61 -12.29 -3.70 -15.09
CA LEU A 61 -13.43 -4.59 -15.34
C LEU A 61 -14.74 -3.99 -14.81
N ALA A 62 -14.74 -3.45 -13.60
CA ALA A 62 -15.93 -2.82 -13.04
C ALA A 62 -16.40 -1.63 -13.92
N GLY A 63 -15.48 -0.80 -14.38
CA GLY A 63 -15.77 0.30 -15.32
C GLY A 63 -16.31 -0.19 -16.66
N GLY A 64 -15.76 -1.27 -17.21
CA GLY A 64 -16.25 -1.90 -18.44
C GLY A 64 -17.67 -2.43 -18.30
N GLN A 65 -17.98 -3.11 -17.19
CA GLN A 65 -19.33 -3.60 -16.92
C GLN A 65 -20.33 -2.45 -16.71
N LEU A 66 -19.91 -1.37 -16.07
CA LEU A 66 -20.73 -0.17 -15.94
C LEU A 66 -21.04 0.46 -17.30
N GLY A 67 -20.08 0.43 -18.23
CA GLY A 67 -20.26 0.91 -19.61
C GLY A 67 -21.19 0.05 -20.45
N LEU A 68 -21.23 -1.27 -20.24
CA LEU A 68 -22.18 -2.17 -20.90
C LEU A 68 -23.61 -2.03 -20.36
N GLY A 69 -23.77 -1.63 -19.10
CA GLY A 69 -25.07 -1.52 -18.43
C GLY A 69 -25.78 -0.18 -18.59
N LEU A 70 -25.14 0.85 -19.16
CA LEU A 70 -25.68 2.21 -19.25
C LEU A 70 -25.54 2.81 -20.66
N ASN A 71 -26.51 3.65 -21.05
CA ASN A 71 -26.37 4.52 -22.22
C ASN A 71 -25.21 5.50 -22.03
N PHE A 72 -24.54 5.89 -23.12
CA PHE A 72 -23.34 6.75 -23.10
C PHE A 72 -23.49 8.01 -22.22
N THR A 73 -24.60 8.74 -22.36
CA THR A 73 -24.87 9.95 -21.55
C THR A 73 -24.98 9.64 -20.06
N ASN A 74 -25.70 8.59 -19.69
CA ASN A 74 -25.87 8.18 -18.29
C ASN A 74 -24.56 7.65 -17.70
N PHE A 75 -23.76 6.96 -18.51
CA PHE A 75 -22.42 6.49 -18.15
C PHE A 75 -21.49 7.65 -17.82
N VAL A 76 -21.43 8.68 -18.68
CA VAL A 76 -20.60 9.88 -18.43
C VAL A 76 -21.05 10.63 -17.18
N ILE A 77 -22.36 10.83 -16.99
CA ILE A 77 -22.90 11.50 -15.80
C ILE A 77 -22.58 10.69 -14.53
N ALA A 78 -22.77 9.37 -14.56
CA ALA A 78 -22.47 8.49 -13.43
C ALA A 78 -20.97 8.54 -13.05
N ILE A 79 -20.08 8.53 -14.04
CA ILE A 79 -18.63 8.67 -13.83
C ILE A 79 -18.30 10.03 -13.24
N LEU A 80 -18.84 11.12 -13.79
CA LEU A 80 -18.55 12.47 -13.31
C LEU A 80 -19.04 12.67 -11.87
N LEU A 81 -20.28 12.28 -11.57
CA LEU A 81 -20.84 12.40 -10.22
C LEU A 81 -20.10 11.48 -9.22
N GLY A 82 -19.81 10.24 -9.61
CA GLY A 82 -19.07 9.29 -8.77
C GLY A 82 -17.66 9.79 -8.44
N ASN A 83 -16.92 10.26 -9.44
CA ASN A 83 -15.58 10.81 -9.23
C ASN A 83 -15.60 12.13 -8.46
N LEU A 84 -16.62 12.98 -8.65
CA LEU A 84 -16.76 14.23 -7.90
C LEU A 84 -17.00 13.96 -6.41
N PHE A 85 -17.91 13.04 -6.09
CA PHE A 85 -18.15 12.61 -4.71
C PHE A 85 -16.89 12.00 -4.09
N LEU A 86 -16.20 11.13 -4.84
CA LEU A 86 -14.97 10.48 -4.37
C LEU A 86 -13.83 11.48 -4.18
N ALA A 87 -13.69 12.46 -5.07
CA ALA A 87 -12.71 13.55 -4.96
C ALA A 87 -12.99 14.45 -3.76
N ALA A 88 -14.26 14.77 -3.48
CA ALA A 88 -14.63 15.52 -2.28
C ALA A 88 -14.29 14.74 -1.00
N TYR A 89 -14.67 13.46 -0.93
CA TYR A 89 -14.39 12.60 0.21
C TYR A 89 -12.89 12.43 0.47
N THR A 90 -12.14 12.02 -0.56
CA THR A 90 -10.69 11.80 -0.46
C THR A 90 -9.93 13.11 -0.27
N GLY A 91 -10.42 14.22 -0.82
CA GLY A 91 -9.86 15.56 -0.61
C GLY A 91 -9.94 16.02 0.84
N VAL A 92 -11.09 15.81 1.51
CA VAL A 92 -11.23 16.10 2.94
C VAL A 92 -10.28 15.24 3.77
N LEU A 93 -10.18 13.93 3.47
CA LEU A 93 -9.24 13.04 4.15
C LEU A 93 -7.77 13.44 3.91
N ALA A 94 -7.42 13.81 2.69
CA ALA A 94 -6.08 14.29 2.34
C ALA A 94 -5.75 15.57 3.09
N HIS A 95 -6.69 16.50 3.21
CA HIS A 95 -6.53 17.73 3.98
C HIS A 95 -6.28 17.44 5.47
N ILE A 96 -7.06 16.53 6.08
CA ILE A 96 -6.85 16.10 7.48
C ILE A 96 -5.50 15.40 7.64
N GLY A 97 -5.10 14.55 6.70
CA GLY A 97 -3.80 13.86 6.72
C GLY A 97 -2.61 14.82 6.62
N GLN A 98 -2.68 15.81 5.73
CA GLN A 98 -1.63 16.81 5.55
C GLN A 98 -1.50 17.76 6.75
N THR A 99 -2.63 18.19 7.32
CA THR A 99 -2.62 19.09 8.49
C THR A 99 -2.12 18.38 9.75
N THR A 100 -2.51 17.13 9.97
CA THR A 100 -2.07 16.34 11.13
C THR A 100 -0.65 15.77 10.99
N ARG A 101 -0.18 15.55 9.76
CA ARG A 101 1.09 14.85 9.42
C ARG A 101 1.20 13.46 10.04
N MET A 102 0.06 12.80 10.22
CA MET A 102 -0.04 11.46 10.81
C MET A 102 -0.47 10.45 9.73
N ASN A 103 0.04 9.24 9.81
CA ASN A 103 -0.44 8.13 8.99
C ASN A 103 -1.82 7.64 9.49
N PHE A 104 -2.48 6.80 8.71
CA PHE A 104 -3.82 6.29 9.03
C PHE A 104 -3.89 5.64 10.43
N ASP A 105 -2.89 4.82 10.79
CA ASP A 105 -2.84 4.14 12.07
C ASP A 105 -2.74 5.11 13.26
N LEU A 106 -1.93 6.17 13.15
CA LEU A 106 -1.85 7.23 14.17
C LEU A 106 -3.13 8.05 14.25
N LEU A 107 -3.81 8.30 13.13
CA LEU A 107 -5.11 8.99 13.12
C LEU A 107 -6.20 8.13 13.77
N SER A 108 -6.21 6.82 13.51
CA SER A 108 -7.09 5.85 14.15
C SER A 108 -6.83 5.75 15.66
N LYS A 109 -5.57 5.78 16.09
CA LYS A 109 -5.18 5.88 17.52
C LYS A 109 -5.69 7.16 18.17
N LYS A 110 -5.64 8.29 17.46
CA LYS A 110 -6.18 9.56 17.96
C LYS A 110 -7.72 9.55 18.06
N ALA A 111 -8.42 8.90 17.14
CA ALA A 111 -9.88 8.87 17.10
C ALA A 111 -10.51 7.82 18.04
N PHE A 112 -9.92 6.62 18.12
CA PHE A 112 -10.48 5.45 18.84
C PHE A 112 -9.66 5.01 20.06
N GLY A 113 -8.54 5.67 20.35
CA GLY A 113 -7.63 5.30 21.44
C GLY A 113 -6.70 4.14 21.10
N ASN A 114 -5.80 3.81 22.03
CA ASN A 114 -4.72 2.84 21.78
C ASN A 114 -5.24 1.41 21.56
N THR A 115 -6.30 1.00 22.27
CA THR A 115 -6.93 -0.32 22.12
C THR A 115 -7.95 -0.34 20.99
N GLY A 116 -8.71 0.74 20.79
CA GLY A 116 -9.77 0.83 19.78
C GLY A 116 -9.26 0.99 18.36
N SER A 117 -8.07 1.57 18.16
CA SER A 117 -7.45 1.74 16.84
C SER A 117 -7.12 0.44 16.10
N LYS A 118 -6.98 -0.67 16.83
CA LYS A 118 -6.72 -1.97 16.22
C LYS A 118 -7.84 -2.41 15.29
N LEU A 119 -9.09 -2.05 15.60
CA LEU A 119 -10.26 -2.43 14.80
C LEU A 119 -10.27 -1.79 13.40
N PRO A 120 -10.20 -0.45 13.24
CA PRO A 120 -10.12 0.17 11.92
C PRO A 120 -8.85 -0.22 11.15
N SER A 121 -7.70 -0.34 11.81
CA SER A 121 -6.46 -0.80 11.16
C SER A 121 -6.61 -2.23 10.64
N LEU A 122 -7.24 -3.12 11.40
CA LEU A 122 -7.51 -4.51 10.99
C LEU A 122 -8.53 -4.58 9.84
N LEU A 123 -9.61 -3.80 9.89
CA LEU A 123 -10.61 -3.77 8.82
C LEU A 123 -10.02 -3.29 7.49
N VAL A 124 -9.20 -2.23 7.52
CA VAL A 124 -8.49 -1.76 6.34
C VAL A 124 -7.50 -2.81 5.87
N GLY A 125 -6.72 -3.41 6.77
CA GLY A 125 -5.79 -4.49 6.45
C GLY A 125 -6.47 -5.70 5.79
N LEU A 126 -7.60 -6.17 6.33
CA LEU A 126 -8.41 -7.24 5.77
C LEU A 126 -8.95 -6.89 4.38
N THR A 127 -9.40 -5.65 4.21
CA THR A 127 -9.90 -5.17 2.92
C THR A 127 -8.77 -5.15 1.88
N GLN A 128 -7.59 -4.65 2.24
CA GLN A 128 -6.43 -4.63 1.34
C GLN A 128 -5.95 -6.05 1.00
N MET A 129 -5.96 -6.97 1.98
CA MET A 129 -5.68 -8.40 1.73
C MET A 129 -6.70 -9.02 0.76
N GLY A 130 -7.98 -8.68 0.88
CA GLY A 130 -9.02 -9.12 -0.06
C GLY A 130 -8.78 -8.64 -1.48
N TRP A 131 -8.50 -7.34 -1.65
CA TRP A 131 -8.19 -6.76 -2.97
C TRP A 131 -6.91 -7.31 -3.58
N PHE A 132 -5.90 -7.59 -2.76
CA PHE A 132 -4.67 -8.27 -3.20
C PHE A 132 -4.98 -9.65 -3.79
N GLY A 133 -5.82 -10.45 -3.13
CA GLY A 133 -6.25 -11.76 -3.63
C GLY A 133 -6.98 -11.67 -4.97
N VAL A 134 -7.90 -10.71 -5.13
CA VAL A 134 -8.60 -10.46 -6.40
C VAL A 134 -7.60 -10.09 -7.50
N GLY A 135 -6.62 -9.23 -7.20
CA GLY A 135 -5.57 -8.85 -8.14
C GLY A 135 -4.75 -10.05 -8.64
N ILE A 136 -4.33 -10.94 -7.74
CA ILE A 136 -3.60 -12.15 -8.12
C ILE A 136 -4.47 -13.08 -8.96
N ALA A 137 -5.72 -13.31 -8.56
CA ALA A 137 -6.64 -14.17 -9.29
C ALA A 137 -6.90 -13.66 -10.72
N MET A 138 -7.07 -12.34 -10.86
CA MET A 138 -7.27 -11.68 -12.15
C MET A 138 -6.09 -11.82 -13.11
N PHE A 139 -4.87 -11.97 -12.60
CA PHE A 139 -3.70 -12.28 -13.41
C PHE A 139 -3.53 -13.79 -13.62
N ALA A 140 -3.77 -14.59 -12.58
CA ALA A 140 -3.55 -16.03 -12.62
C ALA A 140 -4.54 -16.77 -13.53
N ILE A 141 -5.83 -16.39 -13.56
CA ILE A 141 -6.86 -17.08 -14.35
C ILE A 141 -6.57 -17.02 -15.86
N PRO A 142 -6.28 -15.85 -16.47
CA PRO A 142 -5.92 -15.79 -17.89
C PRO A 142 -4.64 -16.55 -18.22
N VAL A 143 -3.61 -16.44 -17.37
CA VAL A 143 -2.32 -17.12 -17.58
C VAL A 143 -2.47 -18.64 -17.47
N ALA A 144 -3.22 -19.12 -16.48
CA ALA A 144 -3.56 -20.54 -16.34
C ALA A 144 -4.28 -21.08 -17.58
N LYS A 145 -5.20 -20.30 -18.15
CA LYS A 145 -5.93 -20.68 -19.38
C LYS A 145 -5.03 -20.76 -20.61
N LEU A 146 -3.99 -19.93 -20.70
CA LEU A 146 -3.06 -19.93 -21.84
C LEU A 146 -2.02 -21.06 -21.75
N TYR A 147 -1.54 -21.37 -20.55
CA TYR A 147 -0.47 -22.36 -20.34
C TYR A 147 -0.99 -23.74 -19.87
N GLY A 148 -2.28 -23.87 -19.58
CA GLY A 148 -2.88 -25.12 -19.08
C GLY A 148 -2.42 -25.51 -17.66
N ILE A 149 -1.85 -24.57 -16.91
CA ILE A 149 -1.30 -24.81 -15.55
C ILE A 149 -2.42 -24.64 -14.52
N ASN A 150 -2.32 -25.35 -13.39
CA ASN A 150 -3.26 -25.21 -12.27
C ASN A 150 -3.28 -23.77 -11.70
N THR A 151 -4.44 -23.12 -11.74
CA THR A 151 -4.68 -21.76 -11.25
C THR A 151 -4.26 -21.58 -9.79
N TYR A 152 -4.53 -22.54 -8.91
CA TYR A 152 -4.21 -22.44 -7.49
C TYR A 152 -2.70 -22.38 -7.24
N LEU A 153 -1.93 -23.16 -8.00
CA LEU A 153 -0.47 -23.14 -7.92
C LEU A 153 0.09 -21.80 -8.39
N LEU A 154 -0.48 -21.26 -9.46
CA LEU A 154 -0.06 -19.98 -10.01
C LEU A 154 -0.38 -18.81 -9.07
N VAL A 155 -1.57 -18.82 -8.44
CA VAL A 155 -1.95 -17.85 -7.40
C VAL A 155 -0.98 -17.91 -6.21
N LEU A 156 -0.62 -19.12 -5.76
CA LEU A 156 0.32 -19.30 -4.65
C LEU A 156 1.71 -18.76 -4.99
N ILE A 157 2.24 -19.09 -6.16
CA ILE A 157 3.57 -18.65 -6.61
C ILE A 157 3.60 -17.12 -6.77
N LEU A 158 2.60 -16.54 -7.44
CA LEU A 158 2.53 -15.09 -7.65
C LEU A 158 2.34 -14.33 -6.34
N GLY A 159 1.48 -14.82 -5.45
CA GLY A 159 1.27 -14.25 -4.13
C GLY A 159 2.53 -14.29 -3.26
N ALA A 160 3.24 -15.43 -3.26
CA ALA A 160 4.52 -15.55 -2.57
C ALA A 160 5.55 -14.57 -3.15
N MET A 161 5.70 -14.53 -4.47
CA MET A 161 6.68 -13.65 -5.13
C MET A 161 6.40 -12.16 -4.89
N MET A 162 5.13 -11.74 -4.90
CA MET A 162 4.73 -10.37 -4.56
C MET A 162 4.98 -10.04 -3.09
N THR A 163 4.68 -10.96 -2.18
CA THR A 163 4.95 -10.79 -0.75
C THR A 163 6.45 -10.63 -0.49
N LEU A 164 7.30 -11.43 -1.15
CA LEU A 164 8.76 -11.28 -1.10
C LEU A 164 9.22 -9.93 -1.69
N THR A 165 8.58 -9.45 -2.75
CA THR A 165 8.95 -8.17 -3.39
C THR A 165 8.57 -6.96 -2.53
N SER A 166 7.54 -7.08 -1.69
CA SER A 166 7.09 -6.02 -0.77
C SER A 166 8.19 -5.53 0.17
N VAL A 167 9.23 -6.33 0.41
CA VAL A 167 10.36 -5.96 1.27
C VAL A 167 11.23 -4.85 0.65
N LYS A 168 11.14 -4.59 -0.67
CA LYS A 168 11.96 -3.58 -1.38
C LYS A 168 11.45 -2.12 -1.27
N GLY A 169 10.37 -1.86 -0.52
CA GLY A 169 9.96 -0.50 -0.10
C GLY A 169 9.33 0.40 -1.17
N ILE A 170 8.91 1.61 -0.76
CA ILE A 170 8.09 2.57 -1.55
C ILE A 170 8.83 3.17 -2.77
N LYS A 171 10.17 3.29 -2.73
CA LYS A 171 10.94 3.87 -3.85
C LYS A 171 10.76 3.05 -5.13
N ALA A 172 10.76 1.73 -5.01
CA ALA A 172 10.50 0.81 -6.13
C ALA A 172 9.11 1.03 -6.73
N LEU A 173 8.08 1.25 -5.91
CA LEU A 173 6.71 1.46 -6.36
C LEU A 173 6.57 2.74 -7.20
N SER A 174 7.26 3.83 -6.84
CA SER A 174 7.20 5.08 -7.60
C SER A 174 7.85 4.97 -8.99
N VAL A 175 8.96 4.23 -9.09
CA VAL A 175 9.63 3.96 -10.37
C VAL A 175 8.77 3.05 -11.23
N PHE A 176 8.17 2.03 -10.63
CA PHE A 176 7.28 1.11 -11.33
C PHE A 176 6.05 1.83 -11.89
N GLY A 177 5.42 2.69 -11.10
CA GLY A 177 4.29 3.50 -11.56
C GLY A 177 4.68 4.44 -12.71
N SER A 178 5.89 5.02 -12.68
CA SER A 178 6.33 5.98 -13.70
C SER A 178 6.48 5.33 -15.09
N ILE A 179 6.77 4.02 -15.12
CA ILE A 179 6.86 3.23 -16.36
C ILE A 179 5.51 2.58 -16.70
N ALA A 180 4.80 2.06 -15.71
CA ALA A 180 3.55 1.33 -15.90
C ALA A 180 2.42 2.24 -16.42
N VAL A 181 2.31 3.46 -15.89
CA VAL A 181 1.26 4.41 -16.31
C VAL A 181 1.30 4.71 -17.81
N PRO A 182 2.41 5.18 -18.41
CA PRO A 182 2.45 5.45 -19.85
C PRO A 182 2.24 4.17 -20.67
N LEU A 183 2.76 3.02 -20.23
CA LEU A 183 2.60 1.76 -20.93
C LEU A 183 1.12 1.31 -21.00
N ILE A 184 0.40 1.39 -19.88
CA ILE A 184 -1.02 1.03 -19.79
C ILE A 184 -1.86 2.02 -20.60
N THR A 185 -1.56 3.32 -20.54
CA THR A 185 -2.27 4.31 -21.35
C THR A 185 -2.13 4.03 -22.84
N VAL A 186 -0.91 3.76 -23.33
CA VAL A 186 -0.67 3.41 -24.75
C VAL A 186 -1.40 2.11 -25.13
N LEU A 187 -1.32 1.08 -24.28
CA LEU A 187 -2.00 -0.19 -24.51
C LEU A 187 -3.53 -0.03 -24.54
N GLY A 188 -4.08 0.81 -23.68
CA GLY A 188 -5.51 1.12 -23.63
C GLY A 188 -6.01 1.80 -24.90
N PHE A 189 -5.30 2.84 -25.35
CA PHE A 189 -5.61 3.50 -26.63
C PHE A 189 -5.49 2.54 -27.82
N TYR A 190 -4.47 1.69 -27.84
CA TYR A 190 -4.31 0.67 -28.88
C TYR A 190 -5.45 -0.35 -28.87
N SER A 191 -5.89 -0.82 -27.70
CA SER A 191 -7.03 -1.73 -27.56
C SER A 191 -8.33 -1.12 -28.10
N MET A 192 -8.58 0.16 -27.80
CA MET A 192 -9.75 0.88 -28.32
C MET A 192 -9.69 1.02 -29.84
N TYR A 193 -8.53 1.36 -30.41
CA TYR A 193 -8.34 1.44 -31.86
C TYR A 193 -8.58 0.11 -32.56
N ARG A 194 -8.16 -1.01 -31.96
CA ARG A 194 -8.39 -2.37 -32.50
C ARG A 194 -9.80 -2.90 -32.28
N SER A 195 -10.57 -2.30 -31.37
CA SER A 195 -11.93 -2.70 -31.03
C SER A 195 -13.00 -1.99 -31.87
N ILE A 196 -12.61 -0.96 -32.64
CA ILE A 196 -13.42 -0.33 -33.70
C ILE A 196 -13.14 -1.07 -35.01
#